data_AF-A0A286T5H5-F1
#
_entry.id   AF-A0A286T5H5-F1
#
_cell.length_a   1.000
_cell.length_b   1.000
_cell.length_c   1.000
_cell.angle_alpha   90.00
_cell.angle_beta   90.00
_cell.angle_gamma   90.00
#
_symmetry.space_group_name_H-M   'P 1'
#
loop_
_entity.id
_entity.type
_entity.pdbx_description
1 polymer ?
#
loop_
_entity_poly.entity_id
_entity_poly.type
_entity_poly.pdbx_seq_one_letter_code
_entity_poly.pdbx_strand_id
1 'polypeptide(L)'
;MESKIICTSNAENWFYCCKGSSNGTQKVDYFRLSVWATYENGEPIGLLSLKKENTFYLAKPSVEDGFYIHWNELDEDQQKEALEQGRISPAQISAWERE
;
A
#
# COMPACT_ATOMS: atom_id res chain seq x y z
N MET A 1 -18.02 15.03 -0.31
CA MET A 1 -17.38 15.54 0.94
C MET A 1 -16.08 14.80 1.08
N GLU A 2 -14.97 15.52 1.26
CA GLU A 2 -13.70 14.87 1.60
C GLU A 2 -13.77 14.42 3.06
N SER A 3 -13.73 13.11 3.31
CA SER A 3 -13.72 12.58 4.67
C SER A 3 -12.44 12.99 5.39
N LYS A 4 -12.58 13.68 6.53
CA LYS A 4 -11.44 14.15 7.32
C LYS A 4 -10.86 13.01 8.16
N ILE A 5 -9.53 12.87 8.18
CA ILE A 5 -8.82 11.96 9.10
C ILE A 5 -8.84 12.55 10.51
N ILE A 6 -9.28 11.76 11.48
CA ILE A 6 -9.38 12.18 12.89
C ILE A 6 -8.34 11.53 13.81
N CYS A 7 -7.79 10.39 13.42
CA CYS A 7 -6.69 9.74 14.13
C CYS A 7 -5.84 8.88 13.20
N THR A 8 -4.62 8.59 13.64
CA THR A 8 -3.68 7.69 12.97
C THR A 8 -3.01 6.75 13.97
N SER A 9 -2.56 5.60 13.48
CA SER A 9 -1.76 4.63 14.21
C SER A 9 -0.69 4.02 13.31
N ASN A 10 0.35 3.43 13.90
CA ASN A 10 1.38 2.71 13.15
C ASN A 10 0.76 1.48 12.46
N ALA A 11 1.13 1.23 11.20
CA ALA A 11 0.73 0.06 10.43
C ALA A 11 1.83 -1.01 10.44
N GLU A 12 2.32 -1.37 11.62
CA GLU A 12 3.42 -2.34 11.78
C GLU A 12 3.12 -3.65 11.08
N ASN A 13 4.03 -4.06 10.20
CA ASN A 13 3.96 -5.29 9.42
C ASN A 13 2.68 -5.52 8.58
N TRP A 14 1.93 -4.46 8.29
CA TRP A 14 0.83 -4.48 7.33
C TRP A 14 1.22 -4.13 5.90
N PHE A 15 0.56 -4.76 4.95
CA PHE A 15 0.71 -4.54 3.52
C PHE A 15 -0.65 -4.30 2.88
N TYR A 16 -0.65 -3.52 1.81
CA TYR A 16 -1.73 -3.49 0.83
C TYR A 16 -1.33 -4.36 -0.36
N CYS A 17 -2.21 -5.27 -0.74
CA CYS A 17 -2.02 -6.19 -1.85
C CYS A 17 -3.04 -5.91 -2.92
N CYS A 18 -2.61 -5.85 -4.18
CA CYS A 18 -3.52 -5.79 -5.31
C CYS A 18 -3.00 -6.61 -6.48
N LYS A 19 -3.88 -6.91 -7.43
CA LYS A 19 -3.48 -7.61 -8.65
C LYS A 19 -2.49 -6.74 -9.43
N GLY A 20 -1.29 -7.27 -9.62
CA GLY A 20 -0.27 -6.74 -10.52
C GLY A 20 -0.25 -7.53 -11.83
N SER A 21 0.20 -6.89 -12.90
CA SER A 21 0.51 -7.56 -14.17
C SER A 21 1.96 -7.29 -14.52
N SER A 22 2.76 -8.37 -14.60
CA SER A 22 4.14 -8.29 -15.07
C SER A 22 4.33 -9.33 -16.17
N ASN A 23 4.61 -8.86 -17.39
CA ASN A 23 4.92 -9.69 -18.56
C ASN A 23 3.86 -10.77 -18.89
N GLY A 24 2.57 -10.50 -18.64
CA GLY A 24 1.48 -11.41 -18.99
C GLY A 24 1.16 -12.49 -17.94
N THR A 25 1.92 -12.54 -16.85
CA THR A 25 1.60 -13.39 -15.68
C THR A 25 0.88 -12.54 -14.63
N GLN A 26 -0.27 -13.03 -14.14
CA GLN A 26 -0.94 -12.43 -12.99
C GLN A 26 -0.03 -12.59 -11.77
N LYS A 27 0.33 -11.47 -11.15
CA LYS A 27 1.09 -11.44 -9.90
C LYS A 27 0.35 -10.61 -8.86
N VAL A 28 0.77 -10.70 -7.61
CA VAL A 28 0.30 -9.82 -6.54
C VAL A 28 1.40 -8.79 -6.28
N ASP A 29 1.01 -7.52 -6.30
CA ASP A 29 1.88 -6.43 -5.89
C ASP A 29 1.69 -6.17 -4.38
N TYR A 30 2.79 -6.02 -3.65
CA TYR A 30 2.80 -5.81 -2.21
C TYR A 30 3.34 -4.42 -1.86
N PHE A 31 2.51 -3.59 -1.22
CA PHE A 31 2.86 -2.24 -0.81
C PHE A 31 2.85 -2.13 0.72
N ARG A 32 3.99 -1.75 1.31
CA ARG A 32 4.08 -1.58 2.77
C ARG A 32 3.22 -0.40 3.23
N LEU A 33 2.30 -0.66 4.16
CA LEU A 33 1.56 0.42 4.81
C LEU A 33 2.46 1.23 5.73
N SER A 34 2.30 2.55 5.69
CA SER A 34 3.00 3.47 6.59
C SER A 34 2.20 3.73 7.86
N VAL A 35 0.89 3.98 7.72
CA VAL A 35 -0.02 4.26 8.84
C VAL A 35 -1.42 3.72 8.58
N TRP A 36 -2.12 3.39 9.64
CA TRP A 36 -3.58 3.30 9.65
C TRP A 36 -4.15 4.67 9.96
N ALA A 37 -5.20 5.08 9.25
CA ALA A 37 -5.96 6.29 9.52
C ALA A 37 -7.43 5.92 9.75
N THR A 38 -8.12 6.68 10.59
CA THR A 38 -9.59 6.58 10.71
C THR A 38 -10.21 7.90 10.29
N TYR A 39 -11.19 7.82 9.39
CA TYR A 39 -11.99 8.96 8.97
C TYR A 39 -13.07 9.29 10.01
N GLU A 40 -13.63 10.50 9.93
CA GLU A 40 -14.71 10.95 10.82
C GLU A 40 -15.97 10.07 10.78
N ASN A 41 -16.20 9.36 9.67
CA ASN A 41 -17.29 8.38 9.52
C ASN A 41 -16.99 7.05 10.24
N GLY A 42 -15.82 6.91 10.88
CA GLY A 42 -15.37 5.70 11.57
C GLY A 42 -14.68 4.66 10.68
N GLU A 43 -14.54 4.93 9.37
CA GLU A 43 -13.92 4.02 8.42
C GLU A 43 -12.38 4.00 8.59
N PRO A 44 -11.76 2.83 8.83
CA PRO A 44 -10.32 2.70 8.84
C PRO A 44 -9.77 2.54 7.42
N ILE A 45 -8.63 3.16 7.14
CA ILE A 45 -7.92 3.02 5.86
C ILE A 45 -6.41 2.93 6.07
N GLY A 46 -5.77 2.05 5.31
CA GLY A 46 -4.30 1.94 5.26
C GLY A 46 -3.74 2.96 4.28
N LEU A 47 -2.78 3.77 4.72
CA LEU A 47 -2.12 4.78 3.88
C LEU A 47 -0.70 4.36 3.51
N LEU A 48 -0.36 4.61 2.25
CA LEU A 48 0.95 4.37 1.65
C LEU A 48 1.79 5.65 1.63
N SER A 49 3.09 5.52 1.81
CA SER A 49 4.03 6.62 1.56
C SER A 49 4.47 6.59 0.10
N LEU A 50 4.11 7.65 -0.63
CA LEU A 50 4.44 7.82 -2.05
C LEU A 50 5.44 8.97 -2.21
N LYS A 51 6.43 8.78 -3.08
CA LYS A 51 7.44 9.80 -3.40
C LYS A 51 7.13 10.44 -4.75
N LYS A 52 6.64 11.68 -4.76
CA LYS A 52 6.50 12.47 -6.00
C LYS A 52 7.58 13.54 -6.01
N GLU A 53 8.35 13.60 -7.09
CA GLU A 53 9.53 14.46 -7.22
C GLU A 53 10.50 14.27 -6.03
N ASN A 54 10.63 15.29 -5.17
CA ASN A 54 11.48 15.30 -3.99
C ASN A 54 10.69 15.36 -2.66
N THR A 55 9.40 15.00 -2.66
CA THR A 55 8.56 15.03 -1.45
C THR A 55 7.81 13.71 -1.26
N PHE A 56 7.65 13.31 0.00
CA PHE A 56 6.83 12.17 0.40
C PHE A 56 5.46 12.65 0.86
N TYR A 57 4.41 11.94 0.45
CA TYR A 57 3.05 12.18 0.88
C TYR A 57 2.36 10.86 1.20
N LEU A 58 1.35 10.94 2.07
CA LEU A 58 0.49 9.81 2.39
C LEU A 58 -0.70 9.80 1.44
N ALA A 59 -0.99 8.65 0.85
CA ALA A 59 -2.13 8.48 -0.03
C ALA A 59 -2.86 7.17 0.27
N LYS A 60 -4.17 7.18 0.02
CA LYS A 60 -4.95 5.95 -0.06
C LYS A 60 -4.52 5.14 -1.30
N PRO A 61 -4.55 3.82 -1.25
CA PRO A 61 -4.43 3.00 -2.46
C PRO A 61 -5.54 3.36 -3.46
N SER A 62 -5.24 3.36 -4.77
CA SER A 62 -6.21 3.69 -5.82
C SER A 62 -7.02 2.49 -6.33
N VAL A 63 -6.52 1.27 -6.12
CA VAL A 63 -7.11 0.06 -6.71
C VAL A 63 -8.31 -0.37 -5.87
N GLU A 64 -9.48 -0.52 -6.47
CA GLU A 64 -10.70 -0.91 -5.71
C GLU A 64 -10.71 -2.40 -5.31
N ASP A 65 -9.95 -3.24 -6.02
CA ASP A 65 -9.92 -4.71 -5.85
C ASP A 65 -8.76 -5.25 -4.99
N GLY A 66 -8.10 -4.40 -4.19
CA GLY A 66 -7.05 -4.85 -3.28
C GLY A 66 -7.53 -5.22 -1.88
N PHE A 67 -6.62 -5.76 -1.08
CA PHE A 67 -6.88 -6.14 0.31
C PHE A 67 -5.68 -5.81 1.19
N TYR A 68 -5.92 -5.69 2.49
CA TYR A 68 -4.87 -5.53 3.48
C TYR A 68 -4.52 -6.88 4.08
N ILE A 69 -3.23 -7.13 4.31
CA ILE A 69 -2.73 -8.37 4.91
C ILE A 69 -1.61 -8.07 5.90
N HIS A 70 -1.61 -8.76 7.03
CA HIS A 70 -0.52 -8.67 7.99
C HIS A 70 0.59 -9.66 7.64
N TRP A 71 1.84 -9.33 7.95
CA TRP A 71 3.02 -10.15 7.66
C TRP A 71 2.90 -11.61 8.09
N ASN A 72 2.31 -11.84 9.26
CA ASN A 72 2.14 -13.19 9.82
C ASN A 72 1.12 -14.05 9.05
N GLU A 73 0.34 -13.45 8.15
CA GLU A 73 -0.63 -14.14 7.28
C GLU A 73 -0.05 -14.48 5.90
N LEU A 74 1.14 -13.95 5.58
CA LEU A 74 1.87 -14.29 4.36
C LEU A 74 2.64 -15.60 4.54
N ASP A 75 2.60 -16.47 3.53
CA ASP A 75 3.51 -17.62 3.45
C ASP A 75 4.96 -17.20 3.10
N GLU A 76 5.90 -18.15 3.15
CA GLU A 76 7.33 -17.86 2.96
C GLU A 76 7.65 -17.26 1.58
N ASP A 77 6.97 -17.72 0.52
CA ASP A 77 7.19 -17.22 -0.83
C ASP A 77 6.63 -15.79 -0.96
N GLN A 78 5.44 -15.55 -0.41
CA GLN A 78 4.82 -14.22 -0.38
C GLN A 78 5.61 -13.22 0.47
N GLN A 79 6.16 -13.65 1.61
CA GLN A 79 7.04 -12.81 2.45
C GLN A 79 8.29 -12.40 1.69
N LYS A 80 8.88 -13.31 0.92
CA LYS A 80 10.03 -13.02 0.07
C LYS A 80 9.68 -11.99 -1.01
N GLU A 81 8.56 -12.17 -1.72
CA GLU A 81 8.07 -11.20 -2.70
C GLU A 81 7.78 -9.84 -2.05
N ALA A 82 7.12 -9.82 -0.89
CA ALA A 82 6.83 -8.60 -0.14
C ALA A 82 8.09 -7.89 0.39
N LEU A 83 9.20 -8.60 0.65
CA LEU A 83 10.47 -7.99 1.00
C LEU A 83 11.21 -7.41 -0.21
N GLU A 84 11.07 -8.06 -1.37
CA GLU A 84 11.64 -7.61 -2.63
C GLU A 84 10.90 -6.36 -3.15
N GLN A 85 9.58 -6.32 -3.01
CA GLN A 85 8.71 -5.21 -3.47
C GLN A 85 8.46 -4.14 -2.39
N GLY A 86 8.18 -4.57 -1.16
CA GLY A 86 7.62 -3.77 -0.07
C GLY A 86 8.63 -3.04 0.80
N ARG A 87 9.83 -2.72 0.30
CA ARG A 87 10.66 -1.72 0.97
C ARG A 87 10.01 -0.36 0.80
N ILE A 88 9.82 0.38 1.89
CA ILE A 88 9.44 1.80 1.89
C ILE A 88 10.26 2.49 0.80
N SER A 89 9.60 2.90 -0.29
CA SER A 89 10.30 3.06 -1.57
C SER A 89 11.42 4.10 -1.48
N PRO A 90 12.65 3.80 -1.94
CA PRO A 90 13.38 4.73 -2.74
C PRO A 90 12.83 4.62 -4.17
N ALA A 91 11.79 5.40 -4.46
CA ALA A 91 11.22 5.60 -5.79
C ALA A 91 10.67 4.34 -6.50
N GLN A 92 9.40 4.01 -6.24
CA GLN A 92 8.58 3.32 -7.24
C GLN A 92 7.31 4.12 -7.51
N ILE A 93 7.48 5.24 -8.22
CA ILE A 93 6.42 5.82 -9.04
C ILE A 93 6.92 5.77 -10.49
N SER A 94 6.55 4.71 -11.20
CA SER A 94 6.65 4.67 -12.68
C SER A 94 5.64 3.73 -13.34
N ALA A 95 4.79 3.05 -12.56
CA ALA A 95 3.67 2.24 -13.07
C ALA A 95 2.31 2.95 -12.95
N TRP A 96 2.22 4.09 -12.25
CA TRP A 96 0.95 4.77 -11.92
C TRP A 96 0.65 5.98 -12.81
N GLU A 97 1.46 6.24 -13.84
CA GLU A 97 1.27 7.32 -14.83
C GLU A 97 0.97 6.77 -16.24
N ARG A 98 0.46 5.54 -16.36
CA ARG A 98 0.01 4.98 -17.64
C ARG A 98 -1.50 4.76 -17.71
N GLU A 99 -2.26 5.81 -17.40
CA GLU A 99 -3.63 6.02 -17.90
C GLU A 99 -3.78 7.46 -18.38
#